data_AF-A0A3D3M9J9-F1
#
_entry.id   AF-A0A3D3M9J9-F1
#
_cell.length_a   1.000
_cell.length_b   1.000
_cell.length_c   1.000
_cell.angle_alpha   90.00
_cell.angle_beta   90.00
_cell.angle_gamma   90.00
#
_symmetry.space_group_name_H-M   'P 1'
#
loop_
_entity.id
_entity.type
_entity.pdbx_description
1 polymer ?
#
loop_
_entity_poly.entity_id
_entity_poly.type
_entity_poly.pdbx_seq_one_letter_code
_entity_poly.pdbx_strand_id
1 'polypeptide(L)' 'MMKLLTLGALSAASIYFAQSYPATAIPDNLKKNADVVIRKNLKTAQINKIDEITYQYNKVTTVMNKEG' A
#
# COMPACT_ATOMS: atom_id res chain seq x y z
N MET A 1 14.43 18.00 27.33
CA MET A 1 13.65 18.63 26.23
C MET A 1 13.86 17.94 24.89
N MET A 2 15.09 17.70 24.41
CA MET A 2 15.35 17.06 23.10
C MET A 2 14.66 15.69 22.89
N LYS A 3 14.62 14.85 23.95
CA LYS A 3 14.11 13.46 23.87
C LYS A 3 12.61 13.35 23.53
N LEU A 4 11.80 14.31 23.99
CA LEU A 4 10.36 14.34 23.71
C LEU A 4 10.09 14.79 22.27
N LEU A 5 10.88 15.75 21.77
CA LEU A 5 10.79 16.19 20.38
C LEU A 5 11.19 15.07 19.41
N THR A 6 12.27 14.34 19.71
CA THR A 6 12.68 13.19 18.90
C THR A 6 11.65 12.06 18.92
N LEU A 7 11.02 11.78 20.07
CA LEU A 7 9.98 10.76 20.16
C LEU A 7 8.72 11.16 19.37
N GLY A 8 8.34 12.44 19.44
CA GLY A 8 7.25 12.99 18.64
C GLY A 8 7.52 12.90 17.13
N ALA A 9 8.73 13.26 16.70
CA ALA A 9 9.13 13.20 15.30
C ALA A 9 9.12 11.76 14.75
N LEU A 10 9.66 10.80 15.52
CA LEU A 10 9.67 9.38 15.13
C LEU A 10 8.26 8.79 15.06
N SER A 11 7.37 9.18 15.98
CA SER A 11 5.97 8.74 15.98
C SER A 11 5.18 9.32 14.80
N ALA A 12 5.42 10.58 14.44
CA ALA A 12 4.76 11.19 13.30
C ALA A 12 5.25 10.57 11.96
N ALA A 13 6.55 10.29 11.85
CA ALA A 13 7.12 9.64 10.68
C ALA A 13 6.57 8.22 10.48
N SER A 14 6.46 7.42 11.55
CA SER A 14 5.92 6.06 11.43
C SER A 14 4.48 6.02 10.93
N ILE A 15 3.65 7.00 11.32
CA ILE A 15 2.27 7.13 10.81
C ILE A 15 2.28 7.60 9.35
N TYR A 16 3.11 8.59 9.01
CA TYR A 16 3.15 9.16 7.65
C TYR A 16 3.64 8.16 6.60
N PHE A 17 4.59 7.30 6.97
CA PHE A 17 5.14 6.26 6.10
C PHE A 17 4.51 4.89 6.32
N ALA A 18 3.42 4.78 7.10
CA ALA A 18 2.71 3.53 7.28
C ALA A 18 2.14 3.02 5.94
N GLN A 19 2.26 1.73 5.69
CA GLN A 19 1.75 1.11 4.47
C GLN A 19 0.24 1.29 4.38
N SER A 20 -0.26 1.89 3.29
CA SER A 20 -1.70 2.12 3.08
C SER A 20 -2.53 0.84 2.85
N TYR A 21 -1.90 -0.33 2.88
CA TYR A 21 -2.52 -1.64 2.61
C TYR A 21 -2.13 -2.66 3.68
N PRO A 22 -2.55 -2.47 4.96
CA PRO A 22 -2.25 -3.43 6.01
C PRO A 22 -2.98 -4.76 5.75
N ALA A 23 -2.33 -5.88 6.08
CA ALA A 23 -2.90 -7.23 5.94
C ALA A 23 -4.17 -7.43 6.79
N THR A 24 -4.28 -6.70 7.91
CA THR A 24 -5.46 -6.69 8.77
C THR A 24 -6.72 -6.22 8.05
N ALA A 25 -6.59 -5.31 7.07
CA ALA A 25 -7.70 -4.82 6.28
C ALA A 25 -8.18 -5.81 5.20
N ILE A 26 -7.57 -7.01 5.09
CA ILE A 26 -8.08 -8.08 4.24
C ILE A 26 -9.33 -8.68 4.89
N PRO A 27 -10.46 -8.79 4.18
CA PRO A 27 -11.65 -9.48 4.68
C PRO A 27 -11.35 -10.92 5.11
N ASP A 28 -11.89 -11.35 6.25
CA ASP A 28 -11.55 -12.67 6.83
C ASP A 28 -11.99 -13.85 5.94
N ASN A 29 -13.05 -13.67 5.14
CA ASN A 29 -13.44 -14.65 4.14
C ASN A 29 -12.38 -14.82 3.05
N LEU A 30 -11.67 -13.76 2.65
CA LEU A 30 -10.61 -13.84 1.65
C LEU A 30 -9.31 -14.39 2.26
N LYS A 31 -9.02 -14.10 3.54
CA LYS A 31 -7.82 -14.64 4.20
C LYS A 31 -7.78 -16.18 4.23
N LYS A 32 -8.95 -16.81 4.38
CA LYS A 32 -9.06 -18.27 4.50
C LYS A 32 -9.28 -19.00 3.18
N ASN A 33 -9.73 -18.28 2.14
CA ASN A 33 -10.24 -18.91 0.91
C ASN A 33 -9.57 -18.39 -0.37
N ALA A 34 -8.62 -17.44 -0.29
CA ALA A 34 -7.91 -16.93 -1.45
C ALA A 34 -6.41 -17.14 -1.31
N ASP A 35 -5.77 -17.70 -2.33
CA ASP A 35 -4.30 -17.81 -2.40
C ASP A 35 -3.63 -16.44 -2.66
N VAL A 36 -4.35 -15.52 -3.30
CA VAL A 36 -3.87 -14.18 -3.66
C VAL A 36 -4.99 -13.16 -3.57
N VAL A 37 -4.69 -11.99 -2.99
CA VAL A 37 -5.61 -10.84 -2.92
C VAL A 37 -4.99 -9.63 -3.61
N ILE A 38 -5.66 -9.12 -4.63
CA ILE A 38 -5.29 -7.87 -5.32
C ILE A 38 -5.93 -6.69 -4.56
N ARG A 39 -5.09 -5.85 -3.97
CA ARG A 39 -5.51 -4.74 -3.07
C ARG A 39 -5.56 -3.38 -3.77
N LYS A 40 -4.73 -3.21 -4.80
CA LYS A 40 -4.73 -2.04 -5.69
C LYS A 40 -4.33 -2.50 -7.08
N ASN A 41 -5.03 -2.03 -8.09
CA ASN A 41 -4.66 -2.22 -9.49
C ASN A 41 -5.06 -0.98 -10.28
N LEU A 42 -4.29 0.10 -10.11
CA LEU A 42 -4.52 1.35 -10.80
C LEU A 42 -3.53 1.49 -11.95
N LYS A 43 -4.05 1.73 -13.14
CA LYS A 43 -3.28 2.12 -14.31
C LYS A 43 -3.72 3.52 -14.70
N THR A 44 -2.79 4.47 -14.64
CA THR A 44 -3.03 5.84 -15.07
C THR A 44 -2.21 6.11 -16.31
N ALA A 45 -2.85 6.57 -17.38
CA ALA A 45 -2.18 7.10 -18.56
C ALA A 45 -2.25 8.63 -18.49
N GLN A 46 -1.10 9.29 -18.38
CA GLN A 46 -0.99 10.73 -18.48
C GLN A 46 -0.49 11.07 -19.87
N ILE A 47 -1.34 11.74 -20.65
CA ILE A 47 -0.99 12.24 -21.98
C ILE A 47 -0.55 13.69 -21.77
N ASN A 48 0.76 13.93 -21.82
CA ASN A 48 1.32 15.28 -21.70
C ASN A 48 1.30 15.97 -23.06
N LYS A 49 1.62 15.23 -24.13
CA LYS A 49 1.60 15.64 -25.54
C LYS A 49 1.24 14.44 -26.42
N ILE A 50 1.05 14.68 -27.72
CA ILE A 50 0.66 13.61 -28.67
C ILE A 50 1.72 12.52 -28.81
N ASP A 51 2.98 12.86 -28.53
CA ASP A 51 4.18 12.02 -28.58
C ASP A 51 4.72 11.66 -27.18
N GLU A 52 4.13 12.22 -26.10
CA GLU A 52 4.59 12.02 -24.73
C GLU A 52 3.43 11.49 -23.86
N ILE A 53 3.38 10.16 -23.74
CA ILE A 53 2.42 9.44 -22.90
C ILE A 53 3.17 8.71 -21.79
N THR A 54 2.92 9.07 -20.54
CA THR A 54 3.46 8.41 -19.36
C THR A 54 2.43 7.44 -18.79
N TYR A 55 2.84 6.20 -18.53
CA TYR A 55 2.01 5.22 -17.85
C TYR A 55 2.50 4.98 -16.43
N GLN A 56 1.62 5.17 -15.45
CA GLN A 56 1.87 4.84 -14.06
C GLN A 56 1.07 3.60 -13.67
N TYR A 57 1.78 2.58 -13.19
CA TYR A 57 1.20 1.33 -12.71
C TYR A 57 1.36 1.27 -11.20
N ASN A 58 0.23 1.26 -10.50
CA ASN A 58 0.16 1.18 -9.05
C ASN A 58 -0.56 -0.11 -8.67
N LYS A 59 0.22 -1.18 -8.46
CA LYS A 59 -0.27 -2.51 -8.14
C LYS A 59 0.18 -2.93 -6.74
N VAL A 60 -0.77 -3.41 -5.94
CA VAL A 60 -0.51 -4.02 -4.63
C VAL A 60 -1.19 -5.38 -4.61
N THR A 61 -0.41 -6.42 -4.39
CA THR A 61 -0.85 -7.81 -4.37
C THR A 61 -0.29 -8.49 -3.14
N THR A 62 -1.16 -9.16 -2.38
CA THR A 62 -0.79 -9.96 -1.22
C THR A 62 -0.94 -11.42 -1.59
N VAL A 63 0.13 -12.19 -1.39
CA VAL A 63 0.10 -13.66 -1.54
C VAL A 63 -0.16 -14.23 -0.14
N MET A 64 -1.17 -15.09 -0.04
CA MET A 64 -1.58 -15.71 1.21
C MET A 64 -0.93 -17.08 1.34
N ASN A 65 -0.65 -17.51 2.57
CA ASN A 65 -0.27 -18.89 2.85
C ASN A 65 -1.54 -19.70 3.23
N LYS A 66 -1.42 -21.03 3.38
CA LYS A 66 -2.56 -21.88 3.79
C LYS A 66 -3.14 -21.53 5.17
N GLU A 67 -2.42 -20.74 5.96
CA GLU A 67 -2.82 -20.32 7.32
C GLU A 67 -3.46 -18.91 7.34
N GLY A 68 -3.39 -18.16 6.22
CA GLY A 68 -3.83 -16.77 6.11
C GLY A 68 -2.68 -15.79 6.19
#